data_AF-A0A174CZW4-F1
#
_entry.id   AF-A0A174CZW4-F1
#
_cell.length_a   1.000
_cell.length_b   1.000
_cell.length_c   1.000
_cell.angle_alpha   90.00
_cell.angle_beta   90.00
_cell.angle_gamma   90.00
#
_symmetry.space_group_name_H-M   'P 1'
#
loop_
_entity.id
_entity.type
_entity.pdbx_description
1 polymer ?
#
loop_
_entity_poly.entity_id
_entity_poly.type
_entity_poly.pdbx_seq_one_letter_code
_entity_poly.pdbx_strand_id
1 'polypeptide(L)'
;MNIHISGENRLAPNYELTNNKPKMIQNSPSPNADECPVKVTISEEGKNACKNSVVDTEKTNYDTMLENRANLMEQKPEIHYVFLLGNKLAEITEHDEGYHSIEEKGSALLEAYASAYDEIVQGYADGTRNVYVEDETAESGYRKMTMEEEISGLDAAYQKYVSGFETRIHQAVDASKAFDKYMAKLSKIDIHRAKMSTKAKKFFDKMNEEDIPVNISDSMLGAKQKFIEMYSQYDTKSLSLKSMLENIKIFSK
;
A
#
# COMPACT_ATOMS: atom_id res chain seq x y z
N MET A 1 -19.16 -36.26 2.16
CA MET A 1 -18.08 -36.26 1.15
C MET A 1 -17.48 -34.87 1.20
N ASN A 2 -16.42 -34.72 2.00
CA ASN A 2 -15.88 -33.42 2.37
C ASN A 2 -14.69 -33.13 1.46
N ILE A 3 -14.87 -32.16 0.57
CA ILE A 3 -13.82 -31.69 -0.33
C ILE A 3 -13.01 -30.66 0.44
N HIS A 4 -11.76 -30.99 0.76
CA HIS A 4 -10.77 -30.09 1.33
C HIS A 4 -10.28 -29.14 0.22
N ILE A 5 -10.48 -27.84 0.42
CA ILE A 5 -9.83 -26.80 -0.39
C ILE A 5 -8.65 -26.29 0.44
N SER A 6 -7.43 -26.60 -0.02
CA SER A 6 -6.19 -26.05 0.53
C SER A 6 -6.02 -24.60 0.09
N GLY A 7 -6.41 -23.66 0.94
CA GLY A 7 -6.05 -22.25 0.81
C GLY A 7 -4.80 -21.94 1.63
N GLU A 8 -3.61 -22.08 1.04
CA GLU A 8 -2.41 -21.49 1.63
C GLU A 8 -2.46 -19.97 1.48
N ASN A 9 -2.87 -19.30 2.56
CA ASN A 9 -2.82 -17.85 2.68
C ASN A 9 -1.35 -17.45 2.98
N ARG A 10 -0.56 -17.20 1.93
CA ARG A 10 0.88 -16.86 2.01
C ARG A 10 1.16 -15.40 2.40
N LEU A 11 0.55 -14.91 3.49
CA LEU A 11 0.90 -13.59 4.08
C LEU A 11 0.84 -13.57 5.62
N ALA A 12 1.24 -14.66 6.27
CA ALA A 12 1.58 -14.63 7.69
C ALA A 12 3.10 -14.84 7.85
N PRO A 13 3.85 -13.95 8.53
CA PRO A 13 5.20 -14.27 8.93
C PRO A 13 5.15 -15.47 9.88
N ASN A 14 5.75 -16.59 9.46
CA ASN A 14 5.96 -17.77 10.30
C ASN A 14 6.92 -17.40 11.43
N TYR A 15 6.38 -17.12 12.62
CA TYR A 15 7.15 -17.26 13.83
C TYR A 15 7.18 -18.76 14.15
N GLU A 16 8.31 -19.42 13.93
CA GLU A 16 8.56 -20.69 14.59
C GLU A 16 8.60 -20.41 16.10
N LEU A 17 7.56 -20.84 16.82
CA LEU A 17 7.62 -20.95 18.27
C LEU A 17 8.67 -22.01 18.61
N THR A 18 9.90 -21.57 18.81
CA THR A 18 10.84 -22.38 19.59
C THR A 18 10.28 -22.47 21.01
N ASN A 19 10.06 -23.70 21.47
CA ASN A 19 9.43 -24.06 22.75
C ASN A 19 10.29 -23.72 23.98
N ASN A 20 10.81 -22.50 24.08
CA ASN A 20 11.39 -22.00 25.33
C ASN A 20 10.29 -21.38 26.17
N LYS A 21 9.64 -22.21 27.00
CA LYS A 21 8.86 -21.71 28.14
C LYS A 21 9.81 -20.83 28.98
N PRO A 22 9.52 -19.54 29.18
CA PRO A 22 10.28 -18.75 30.14
C PRO A 22 10.05 -19.40 31.51
N LYS A 23 11.11 -19.90 32.15
CA LYS A 23 11.02 -20.22 33.58
C LYS A 23 10.77 -18.88 34.29
N MET A 24 9.56 -18.71 34.83
CA MET A 24 9.28 -17.63 35.76
C MET A 24 10.29 -17.70 36.89
N ILE A 25 11.09 -16.65 37.04
CA ILE A 25 11.86 -16.44 38.25
C ILE A 25 10.85 -16.25 39.37
N GLN A 26 10.87 -17.12 40.36
CA GLN A 26 10.04 -16.99 41.55
C GLN A 26 10.41 -15.68 42.23
N ASN A 27 9.41 -14.84 42.51
CA ASN A 27 9.57 -13.59 43.23
C ASN A 27 10.10 -13.89 44.64
N SER A 28 11.41 -13.78 44.84
CA SER A 28 12.01 -13.65 46.16
C SER A 28 11.66 -12.26 46.74
N PRO A 29 11.51 -12.13 48.07
CA PRO A 29 11.13 -10.87 48.70
C PRO A 29 12.13 -9.76 48.36
N SER A 30 11.61 -8.54 48.14
CA SER A 30 12.43 -7.35 47.88
C SER A 30 13.43 -7.15 49.03
N PRO A 31 14.75 -7.00 48.76
CA PRO A 31 15.72 -6.67 49.79
C PRO A 31 15.47 -5.26 50.31
N ASN A 32 15.72 -5.04 51.60
CA ASN A 32 15.65 -3.73 52.24
C ASN A 32 16.69 -2.78 51.60
N ALA A 33 16.33 -1.50 51.50
CA ALA A 33 17.08 -0.45 50.77
C ALA A 33 18.36 0.03 51.47
N ASP A 34 19.21 -0.89 51.95
CA ASP A 34 20.49 -0.57 52.59
C ASP A 34 21.66 -1.49 52.17
N GLU A 35 21.52 -2.21 51.05
CA GLU A 35 22.59 -3.07 50.51
C GLU A 35 23.29 -2.40 49.32
N CYS A 36 24.63 -2.33 49.39
CA CYS A 36 25.49 -1.71 48.40
C CYS A 36 25.13 -2.09 46.95
N PRO A 37 25.20 -1.14 45.99
CA PRO A 37 24.82 -1.42 44.61
C PRO A 37 25.66 -2.57 44.04
N VAL A 38 24.99 -3.69 43.74
CA VAL A 38 25.62 -4.84 43.10
C VAL A 38 26.01 -4.44 41.68
N LYS A 39 27.32 -4.26 41.45
CA LYS A 39 27.85 -3.91 40.13
C LYS A 39 27.77 -5.12 39.21
N VAL A 40 26.70 -5.18 38.41
CA VAL A 40 26.57 -6.18 37.35
C VAL A 40 27.55 -5.82 36.23
N THR A 41 28.47 -6.74 35.92
CA THR A 41 29.39 -6.59 34.79
C THR A 41 29.11 -7.71 33.80
N ILE A 42 29.06 -7.36 32.50
CA ILE A 42 28.93 -8.34 31.42
C ILE A 42 30.33 -8.85 31.13
N SER A 43 30.52 -10.18 31.13
CA SER A 43 31.81 -10.79 30.78
C SER A 43 32.22 -10.43 29.35
N GLU A 44 33.53 -10.35 29.10
CA GLU A 44 34.02 -10.12 27.73
C GLU A 44 33.59 -11.24 26.78
N GLU A 45 33.47 -12.47 27.27
CA GLU A 45 32.90 -13.59 26.51
C GLU A 45 31.43 -13.36 26.17
N GLY A 46 30.63 -12.82 27.09
CA GLY A 46 29.23 -12.45 26.83
C GLY A 46 29.09 -11.29 25.85
N LYS A 47 29.99 -10.30 25.91
CA LYS A 47 30.05 -9.20 24.92
C LYS A 47 30.42 -9.72 23.53
N ASN A 48 31.38 -10.64 23.44
CA ASN A 48 31.82 -11.23 22.18
C ASN A 48 30.76 -12.17 21.58
N ALA A 49 30.06 -12.96 22.41
CA ALA A 49 28.94 -13.78 21.96
C ALA A 49 27.80 -12.91 21.38
N CYS A 50 27.46 -11.81 22.04
CA CYS A 50 26.48 -10.85 21.53
C CYS A 50 26.95 -10.18 20.23
N LYS A 51 28.24 -9.84 20.13
CA LYS A 51 28.82 -9.24 18.93
C LYS A 51 28.81 -10.22 17.75
N ASN A 52 29.13 -11.50 17.97
CA ASN A 52 29.16 -12.52 16.94
C ASN A 52 27.75 -12.95 16.50
N SER A 53 26.76 -12.95 17.39
CA SER A 53 25.36 -13.22 17.02
C SER A 53 24.76 -12.17 16.07
N VAL A 54 25.36 -10.98 15.98
CA VAL A 54 24.96 -9.92 15.04
C VAL A 54 25.74 -10.02 13.71
N VAL A 55 26.86 -10.74 13.70
CA VAL A 55 27.72 -10.89 12.51
C VAL A 55 27.32 -12.10 11.64
N ASP A 56 26.70 -13.11 12.24
CA ASP A 56 26.33 -14.37 11.54
C ASP A 56 24.93 -14.40 10.92
N THR A 57 24.07 -13.38 11.13
CA THR A 57 22.92 -13.16 10.23
C THR A 57 23.41 -12.47 8.98
N GLU A 58 23.85 -13.28 8.02
CA GLU A 58 23.96 -12.98 6.59
C GLU A 58 24.25 -11.51 6.27
N LYS A 59 25.52 -11.10 6.45
CA LYS A 59 26.05 -10.08 5.56
C LYS A 59 25.96 -10.65 4.16
N THR A 60 24.87 -10.34 3.46
CA THR A 60 24.76 -10.43 2.02
C THR A 60 26.00 -9.73 1.48
N ASN A 61 26.99 -10.51 1.02
CA ASN A 61 28.20 -9.96 0.43
C ASN A 61 27.75 -9.05 -0.72
N TYR A 62 28.38 -7.88 -0.88
CA TYR A 62 28.04 -6.92 -1.93
C TYR A 62 28.00 -7.60 -3.30
N ASP A 63 28.92 -8.54 -3.55
CA ASP A 63 28.96 -9.34 -4.78
C ASP A 63 27.71 -10.23 -4.92
N THR A 64 27.26 -10.88 -3.85
CA THR A 64 26.03 -11.68 -3.83
C THR A 64 24.78 -10.81 -4.01
N MET A 65 24.77 -9.59 -3.46
CA MET A 65 23.72 -8.61 -3.73
C MET A 65 23.73 -8.16 -5.20
N LEU A 66 24.91 -8.00 -5.80
CA LEU A 66 25.06 -7.58 -7.18
C LEU A 66 24.66 -8.69 -8.16
N GLU A 67 25.04 -9.94 -7.89
CA GLU A 67 24.57 -11.14 -8.61
C GLU A 67 23.07 -11.33 -8.45
N ASN A 68 22.52 -11.24 -7.23
CA ASN A 68 21.08 -11.34 -7.04
C ASN A 68 20.33 -10.20 -7.73
N ARG A 69 20.87 -8.99 -7.74
CA ARG A 69 20.31 -7.86 -8.50
C ARG A 69 20.39 -8.12 -10.00
N ALA A 70 21.50 -8.67 -10.51
CA ALA A 70 21.63 -9.04 -11.91
C ALA A 70 20.65 -10.15 -12.29
N ASN A 71 20.52 -11.20 -11.49
CA ASN A 71 19.57 -12.29 -11.69
C ASN A 71 18.10 -11.82 -11.61
N LEU A 72 17.79 -10.90 -10.69
CA LEU A 72 16.48 -10.24 -10.62
C LEU A 72 16.23 -9.29 -11.81
N MET A 73 17.29 -8.74 -12.41
CA MET A 73 17.17 -7.95 -13.64
C MET A 73 17.14 -8.85 -14.90
N GLU A 74 17.67 -10.08 -14.84
CA GLU A 74 17.53 -11.11 -15.88
C GLU A 74 16.13 -11.75 -15.87
N GLN A 75 15.51 -11.90 -14.70
CA GLN A 75 14.08 -12.15 -14.59
C GLN A 75 13.36 -10.91 -15.09
N LYS A 76 12.79 -10.97 -16.31
CA LYS A 76 12.01 -9.85 -16.86
C LYS A 76 10.81 -9.62 -15.93
N PRO A 77 10.74 -8.49 -15.21
CA PRO A 77 9.75 -8.33 -14.16
C PRO A 77 8.36 -8.23 -14.77
N GLU A 78 7.45 -9.12 -14.35
CA GLU A 78 6.03 -8.97 -14.61
C GLU A 78 5.54 -7.65 -14.00
N ILE A 79 4.87 -6.81 -14.79
CA ILE A 79 4.36 -5.53 -14.29
C ILE A 79 3.10 -5.75 -13.46
N HIS A 80 3.20 -5.45 -12.16
CA HIS A 80 2.04 -5.45 -11.28
C HIS A 80 1.35 -4.08 -11.29
N TYR A 81 0.35 -3.90 -12.15
CA TYR A 81 -0.33 -2.62 -12.37
C TYR A 81 -0.97 -2.00 -11.12
N VAL A 82 -1.36 -2.82 -10.12
CA VAL A 82 -1.83 -2.31 -8.82
C VAL A 82 -0.71 -1.55 -8.09
N PHE A 83 0.53 -2.01 -8.19
CA PHE A 83 1.67 -1.33 -7.57
C PHE A 83 2.04 -0.06 -8.34
N LEU A 84 2.04 -0.12 -9.68
CA LEU A 84 2.26 1.04 -10.54
C LEU A 84 1.26 2.16 -10.23
N LEU A 85 -0.04 1.83 -10.19
CA LEU A 85 -1.09 2.79 -9.89
C LEU A 85 -0.98 3.31 -8.45
N GLY A 86 -0.60 2.45 -7.50
CA GLY A 86 -0.34 2.84 -6.10
C GLY A 86 0.80 3.86 -5.96
N ASN A 87 1.89 3.68 -6.72
CA ASN A 87 3.01 4.61 -6.72
C ASN A 87 2.62 5.95 -7.34
N LYS A 88 1.92 5.94 -8.49
CA LYS A 88 1.40 7.16 -9.11
C LYS A 88 0.49 7.94 -8.14
N LEU A 89 -0.39 7.24 -7.43
CA LEU A 89 -1.24 7.86 -6.43
C LEU A 89 -0.42 8.44 -5.26
N ALA A 90 0.63 7.75 -4.83
CA ALA A 90 1.51 8.23 -3.77
C ALA A 90 2.28 9.49 -4.20
N GLU A 91 2.76 9.57 -5.44
CA GLU A 91 3.41 10.76 -6.01
C GLU A 91 2.46 11.97 -6.03
N ILE A 92 1.19 11.76 -6.38
CA ILE A 92 0.17 12.83 -6.43
C ILE A 92 -0.20 13.31 -5.01
N THR A 93 -0.22 12.40 -4.04
CA THR A 93 -0.63 12.68 -2.66
C THR A 93 0.55 12.94 -1.72
N GLU A 94 1.78 12.95 -2.26
CA GLU A 94 3.00 13.13 -1.47
C GLU A 94 2.99 14.52 -0.82
N HIS A 95 3.33 14.57 0.47
CA HIS A 95 3.36 15.76 1.32
C HIS A 95 2.02 16.30 1.85
N ASP A 96 0.90 15.61 1.62
CA ASP A 96 -0.39 16.03 2.18
C ASP A 96 -0.82 15.20 3.41
N GLU A 97 -0.49 15.71 4.61
CA GLU A 97 -0.96 15.12 5.88
C GLU A 97 -2.39 15.56 6.25
N GLY A 98 -3.05 16.31 5.36
CA GLY A 98 -4.38 16.87 5.53
C GLY A 98 -5.51 15.86 5.48
N TYR A 99 -6.71 16.34 5.82
CA TYR A 99 -7.92 15.59 5.52
C TYR A 99 -8.31 15.90 4.09
N HIS A 100 -8.47 14.85 3.28
CA HIS A 100 -8.97 14.93 1.91
C HIS A 100 -10.39 14.41 1.80
N SER A 101 -11.20 15.16 1.07
CA SER A 101 -12.57 14.80 0.75
C SER A 101 -12.66 13.58 -0.16
N ILE A 102 -13.86 13.00 -0.21
CA ILE A 102 -14.17 11.87 -1.10
C ILE A 102 -13.90 12.26 -2.57
N GLU A 103 -14.28 13.47 -2.99
CA GLU A 103 -13.99 13.97 -4.35
C GLU A 103 -12.49 14.11 -4.59
N GLU A 104 -11.73 14.75 -3.69
CA GLU A 104 -10.28 14.93 -3.87
C GLU A 104 -9.53 13.60 -3.99
N LYS A 105 -9.87 12.61 -3.16
CA LYS A 105 -9.28 11.27 -3.25
C LYS A 105 -9.68 10.56 -4.54
N GLY A 106 -10.93 10.72 -4.97
CA GLY A 106 -11.40 10.16 -6.24
C GLY A 106 -10.67 10.76 -7.43
N SER A 107 -10.48 12.09 -7.43
CA SER A 107 -9.75 12.83 -8.46
C SER A 107 -8.27 12.45 -8.51
N ALA A 108 -7.61 12.32 -7.36
CA ALA A 108 -6.22 11.86 -7.30
C ALA A 108 -6.05 10.44 -7.88
N LEU A 109 -7.01 9.54 -7.63
CA LEU A 109 -6.97 8.20 -8.21
C LEU A 109 -7.20 8.23 -9.73
N LEU A 110 -8.12 9.07 -10.22
CA LEU A 110 -8.34 9.25 -11.66
C LEU A 110 -7.12 9.86 -12.35
N GLU A 111 -6.45 10.82 -11.70
CA GLU A 111 -5.21 11.43 -12.19
C GLU A 111 -4.05 10.42 -12.26
N ALA A 112 -3.94 9.56 -11.24
CA ALA A 112 -2.96 8.46 -11.23
C ALA A 112 -3.18 7.50 -12.42
N TYR A 113 -4.45 7.15 -12.68
CA TYR A 113 -4.83 6.32 -13.81
C TYR A 113 -4.52 7.01 -15.14
N ALA A 114 -4.94 8.26 -15.30
CA ALA A 114 -4.76 9.02 -16.53
C ALA A 114 -3.28 9.19 -16.88
N SER A 115 -2.43 9.47 -15.88
CA SER A 115 -0.99 9.57 -16.06
C SER A 115 -0.37 8.24 -16.50
N ALA A 116 -0.76 7.12 -15.87
CA ALA A 116 -0.29 5.80 -16.28
C ALA A 116 -0.77 5.40 -17.68
N TYR A 117 -2.01 5.76 -18.03
CA TYR A 117 -2.59 5.51 -19.34
C TYR A 117 -1.83 6.27 -20.43
N ASP A 118 -1.57 7.56 -20.23
CA ASP A 118 -0.80 8.40 -21.15
C ASP A 118 0.62 7.86 -21.35
N GLU A 119 1.33 7.51 -20.27
CA GLU A 119 2.67 6.91 -20.33
C GLU A 119 2.72 5.61 -21.13
N ILE A 120 1.69 4.77 -21.01
CA ILE A 120 1.57 3.54 -21.80
C ILE A 120 1.36 3.90 -23.27
N VAL A 121 0.35 4.71 -23.60
CA VAL A 121 -0.01 5.02 -24.98
C VAL A 121 1.11 5.75 -25.71
N GLN A 122 1.70 6.78 -25.10
CA GLN A 122 2.81 7.52 -25.69
C GLN A 122 4.05 6.63 -25.86
N GLY A 123 4.35 5.80 -24.86
CA GLY A 123 5.49 4.88 -24.91
C GLY A 123 5.38 3.82 -26.03
N TYR A 124 4.18 3.36 -26.35
CA TYR A 124 3.98 2.48 -27.52
C TYR A 124 4.06 3.27 -28.83
N ALA A 125 3.52 4.48 -28.88
CA ALA A 125 3.54 5.34 -30.06
C ALA A 125 4.96 5.78 -30.46
N ASP A 126 5.83 6.06 -29.49
CA ASP A 126 7.22 6.47 -29.71
C ASP A 126 8.22 5.29 -29.73
N GLY A 127 7.75 4.07 -29.41
CA GLY A 127 8.55 2.85 -29.40
C GLY A 127 9.47 2.67 -28.18
N THR A 128 9.35 3.53 -27.16
CA THR A 128 10.17 3.47 -25.94
C THR A 128 9.65 2.44 -24.91
N ARG A 129 8.38 2.04 -25.01
CA ARG A 129 7.75 1.07 -24.11
C ARG A 129 8.20 -0.36 -24.44
N ASN A 130 8.80 -1.02 -23.45
CA ASN A 130 9.28 -2.39 -23.55
C ASN A 130 8.89 -3.18 -22.29
N VAL A 131 7.70 -3.76 -22.33
CA VAL A 131 7.14 -4.59 -21.26
C VAL A 131 6.98 -6.00 -21.78
N TYR A 132 7.28 -6.99 -20.94
CA TYR A 132 7.26 -8.40 -21.30
C TYR A 132 6.38 -9.19 -20.34
N VAL A 133 5.81 -10.26 -20.86
CA VAL A 133 5.03 -11.26 -20.12
C VAL A 133 5.59 -12.64 -20.42
N GLU A 134 5.50 -13.56 -19.46
CA GLU A 134 5.86 -14.96 -19.67
C GLU A 134 5.00 -15.57 -20.78
N ASP A 135 5.69 -16.28 -21.68
CA ASP A 135 5.08 -17.02 -22.77
C ASP A 135 5.97 -18.23 -23.07
N GLU A 136 5.52 -19.39 -22.61
CA GLU A 136 6.22 -20.67 -22.80
C GLU A 136 6.36 -21.06 -24.28
N THR A 137 5.56 -20.45 -25.17
CA THR A 137 5.65 -20.69 -26.62
C THR A 137 6.70 -19.82 -27.30
N ALA A 138 7.19 -18.78 -26.62
CA ALA A 138 8.27 -17.93 -27.11
C ALA A 138 9.64 -18.58 -26.85
N GLU A 139 10.57 -18.44 -27.81
CA GLU A 139 11.93 -19.02 -27.69
C GLU A 139 12.68 -18.55 -26.43
N SER A 140 12.41 -17.32 -25.97
CA SER A 140 13.03 -16.77 -24.75
C SER A 140 12.24 -17.05 -23.46
N GLY A 141 11.09 -17.73 -23.54
CA GLY A 141 10.14 -17.87 -22.42
C GLY A 141 9.32 -16.60 -22.13
N TYR A 142 9.53 -15.53 -22.90
CA TYR A 142 8.84 -14.26 -22.77
C TYR A 142 8.49 -13.67 -24.13
N ARG A 143 7.36 -12.96 -24.20
CA ARG A 143 6.98 -12.12 -25.34
C ARG A 143 6.76 -10.68 -24.90
N LYS A 144 6.85 -9.75 -25.86
CA LYS A 144 6.48 -8.35 -25.63
C LYS A 144 4.96 -8.27 -25.45
N MET A 145 4.51 -7.49 -24.46
CA MET A 145 3.10 -7.19 -24.28
C MET A 145 2.62 -6.23 -25.38
N THR A 146 1.33 -6.31 -25.72
CA THR A 146 0.68 -5.29 -26.55
C THR A 146 0.19 -4.12 -25.68
N MET A 147 -0.06 -2.98 -26.31
CA MET A 147 -0.62 -1.81 -25.63
C MET A 147 -1.96 -2.16 -24.97
N GLU A 148 -2.81 -2.91 -25.66
CA GLU A 148 -4.14 -3.31 -25.19
C GLU A 148 -4.05 -4.21 -23.96
N GLU A 149 -3.07 -5.11 -23.91
CA GLU A 149 -2.82 -5.96 -22.74
C GLU A 149 -2.38 -5.15 -21.52
N GLU A 150 -1.48 -4.18 -21.72
CA GLU A 150 -1.07 -3.28 -20.65
C GLU A 150 -2.22 -2.42 -20.12
N ILE A 151 -3.03 -1.86 -21.04
CA ILE A 151 -4.21 -1.07 -20.68
C ILE A 151 -5.23 -1.95 -19.94
N SER A 152 -5.44 -3.21 -20.34
CA SER A 152 -6.33 -4.12 -19.63
C SER A 152 -5.84 -4.41 -18.20
N GLY A 153 -4.53 -4.58 -18.00
CA GLY A 153 -3.93 -4.71 -16.67
C GLY A 153 -4.12 -3.47 -15.81
N LEU A 154 -3.93 -2.27 -16.39
CA LEU A 154 -4.16 -1.00 -15.73
C LEU A 154 -5.65 -0.82 -15.35
N ASP A 155 -6.57 -1.17 -16.24
CA ASP A 155 -8.00 -1.12 -16.00
C ASP A 155 -8.44 -2.01 -14.84
N ALA A 156 -7.94 -3.24 -14.80
CA ALA A 156 -8.20 -4.17 -13.70
C ALA A 156 -7.66 -3.63 -12.36
N ALA A 157 -6.48 -3.02 -12.38
CA ALA A 157 -5.90 -2.39 -11.20
C ALA A 157 -6.76 -1.21 -10.71
N TYR A 158 -7.19 -0.33 -11.61
CA TYR A 158 -8.06 0.80 -11.26
C TYR A 158 -9.38 0.33 -10.67
N GLN A 159 -10.04 -0.66 -11.28
CA GLN A 159 -11.27 -1.23 -10.75
C GLN A 159 -11.10 -1.76 -9.33
N LYS A 160 -9.98 -2.45 -9.03
CA LYS A 160 -9.67 -2.93 -7.68
C LYS A 160 -9.53 -1.77 -6.67
N TYR A 161 -8.87 -0.68 -7.06
CA TYR A 161 -8.76 0.51 -6.21
C TYR A 161 -10.12 1.17 -5.97
N VAL A 162 -10.94 1.31 -7.01
CA VAL A 162 -12.30 1.88 -6.92
C VAL A 162 -13.18 1.07 -5.97
N SER A 163 -13.24 -0.26 -6.12
CA SER A 163 -14.01 -1.11 -5.20
C SER A 163 -13.49 -1.04 -3.76
N GLY A 164 -12.16 -0.98 -3.59
CA GLY A 164 -11.54 -0.80 -2.28
C GLY A 164 -11.84 0.58 -1.66
N PHE A 165 -11.93 1.62 -2.49
CA PHE A 165 -12.24 2.98 -2.07
C PHE A 165 -13.67 3.09 -1.54
N GLU A 166 -14.66 2.60 -2.27
CA GLU A 166 -16.06 2.56 -1.83
C GLU A 166 -16.22 1.76 -0.52
N THR A 167 -15.57 0.59 -0.44
CA THR A 167 -15.57 -0.24 0.78
C THR A 167 -15.01 0.53 1.98
N ARG A 168 -13.89 1.24 1.82
CA ARG A 168 -13.28 2.02 2.90
C ARG A 168 -14.14 3.21 3.33
N ILE A 169 -14.86 3.85 2.40
CA ILE A 169 -15.80 4.93 2.73
C ILE A 169 -16.91 4.36 3.62
N HIS A 170 -17.57 3.29 3.21
CA HIS A 170 -18.63 2.67 4.02
C HIS A 170 -18.14 2.20 5.39
N GLN A 171 -16.95 1.58 5.45
CA GLN A 171 -16.32 1.19 6.71
C GLN A 171 -16.03 2.40 7.61
N ALA A 172 -15.57 3.52 7.04
CA ALA A 172 -15.32 4.73 7.80
C ALA A 172 -16.63 5.37 8.32
N VAL A 173 -17.72 5.32 7.56
CA VAL A 173 -19.06 5.76 8.00
C VAL A 173 -19.54 4.90 9.17
N ASP A 174 -19.42 3.59 9.09
CA ASP A 174 -19.85 2.70 10.17
C ASP A 174 -18.95 2.81 11.40
N ALA A 175 -17.64 3.01 11.20
CA ALA A 175 -16.71 3.31 12.27
C ALA A 175 -17.06 4.63 12.98
N SER A 176 -17.40 5.69 12.23
CA SER A 176 -17.83 6.99 12.76
C SER A 176 -19.00 6.84 13.74
N LYS A 177 -20.04 6.07 13.36
CA LYS A 177 -21.22 5.81 14.22
C LYS A 177 -20.86 5.10 15.53
N ALA A 178 -19.89 4.20 15.50
CA ALA A 178 -19.47 3.45 16.69
C ALA A 178 -18.42 4.19 17.54
N PHE A 179 -17.78 5.21 16.98
CA PHE A 179 -16.56 5.83 17.51
C PHE A 179 -16.75 6.41 18.92
N ASP A 180 -17.82 7.20 19.14
CA ASP A 180 -18.05 7.90 20.40
C ASP A 180 -18.03 6.97 21.63
N LYS A 181 -18.59 5.76 21.49
CA LYS A 181 -18.66 4.76 22.57
C LYS A 181 -17.29 4.21 22.94
N TYR A 182 -16.39 4.06 21.97
CA TYR A 182 -15.04 3.52 22.18
C TYR A 182 -14.05 4.59 22.63
N MET A 183 -14.19 5.83 22.16
CA MET A 183 -13.25 6.90 22.46
C MET A 183 -13.26 7.36 23.90
N ALA A 184 -14.44 7.42 24.53
CA ALA A 184 -14.55 7.76 25.95
C ALA A 184 -13.79 6.78 26.87
N LYS A 185 -13.51 5.56 26.40
CA LYS A 185 -12.69 4.56 27.10
C LYS A 185 -11.22 4.69 26.74
N LEU A 186 -10.88 4.87 25.46
CA LEU A 186 -9.50 4.95 24.98
C LEU A 186 -8.75 6.19 25.49
N SER A 187 -9.45 7.33 25.62
CA SER A 187 -8.86 8.59 26.10
C SER A 187 -8.42 8.56 27.56
N LYS A 188 -8.90 7.59 28.35
CA LYS A 188 -8.57 7.42 29.77
C LYS A 188 -7.33 6.55 30.02
N ILE A 189 -6.77 5.92 28.99
CA ILE A 189 -5.68 4.95 29.14
C ILE A 189 -4.32 5.66 29.24
N ASP A 190 -3.98 6.52 28.28
CA ASP A 190 -2.75 7.31 28.29
C ASP A 190 -2.80 8.51 27.31
N ILE A 191 -1.77 9.36 27.37
CA ILE A 191 -1.63 10.58 26.56
C ILE A 191 -1.52 10.28 25.06
N HIS A 192 -0.84 9.21 24.67
CA HIS A 192 -0.67 8.86 23.26
C HIS A 192 -2.01 8.46 22.62
N ARG A 193 -2.79 7.62 23.32
CA ARG A 193 -4.14 7.23 22.93
C ARG A 193 -5.12 8.40 22.95
N ALA A 194 -4.98 9.34 23.89
CA ALA A 194 -5.76 10.59 23.88
C ALA A 194 -5.45 11.45 22.64
N LYS A 195 -4.18 11.58 22.23
CA LYS A 195 -3.80 12.29 20.99
C LYS A 195 -4.38 11.63 19.74
N MET A 196 -4.23 10.31 19.62
CA MET A 196 -4.84 9.51 18.55
C MET A 196 -6.37 9.70 18.51
N SER A 197 -7.00 9.74 19.68
CA SER A 197 -8.44 9.98 19.81
C SER A 197 -8.86 11.33 19.25
N THR A 198 -8.14 12.39 19.59
CA THR A 198 -8.44 13.73 19.09
C THR A 198 -8.25 13.82 17.58
N LYS A 199 -7.21 13.18 17.02
CA LYS A 199 -6.97 13.15 15.56
C LYS A 199 -8.10 12.43 14.84
N ALA A 200 -8.48 11.24 15.30
CA ALA A 200 -9.57 10.48 14.70
C ALA A 200 -10.93 11.16 14.85
N LYS A 201 -11.21 11.85 15.97
CA LYS A 201 -12.42 12.67 16.11
C LYS A 201 -12.50 13.77 15.04
N LYS A 202 -11.42 14.54 14.88
CA LYS A 202 -11.35 15.58 13.84
C LYS A 202 -11.55 15.01 12.43
N PHE A 203 -11.04 13.81 12.17
CA PHE A 203 -11.26 13.13 10.90
C PHE A 203 -12.74 12.79 10.69
N PHE A 204 -13.40 12.17 11.69
CA PHE A 204 -14.81 11.81 11.59
C PHE A 204 -15.75 13.02 11.57
N ASP A 205 -15.44 14.08 12.31
CA ASP A 205 -16.22 15.33 12.27
C ASP A 205 -16.23 15.88 10.84
N LYS A 206 -15.07 15.98 10.18
CA LYS A 206 -14.97 16.41 8.77
C LYS A 206 -15.66 15.46 7.79
N MET A 207 -15.51 14.16 8.00
CA MET A 207 -16.17 13.16 7.15
C MET A 207 -17.70 13.22 7.27
N ASN A 208 -18.23 13.50 8.46
CA ASN A 208 -19.67 13.63 8.68
C ASN A 208 -20.24 14.94 8.11
N GLU A 209 -19.40 15.94 7.81
CA GLU A 209 -19.79 17.15 7.09
C GLU A 209 -19.92 16.92 5.56
N GLU A 210 -19.38 15.81 5.04
CA GLU A 210 -19.44 15.49 3.62
C GLU A 210 -20.71 14.74 3.23
N ASP A 211 -21.25 15.12 2.07
CA ASP A 211 -22.26 14.33 1.37
C ASP A 211 -21.59 13.08 0.78
N ILE A 212 -21.95 11.92 1.31
CA ILE A 212 -21.45 10.63 0.80
C ILE A 212 -22.13 10.35 -0.56
N PRO A 213 -21.38 10.28 -1.67
CA PRO A 213 -21.97 10.01 -2.98
C PRO A 213 -22.66 8.65 -3.02
N VAL A 214 -23.76 8.55 -3.75
CA VAL A 214 -24.40 7.26 -4.06
C VAL A 214 -23.71 6.66 -5.29
N ASN A 215 -23.50 5.33 -5.30
CA ASN A 215 -22.84 4.59 -6.39
C ASN A 215 -21.43 5.13 -6.70
N ILE A 216 -20.56 5.12 -5.67
CA ILE A 216 -19.20 5.66 -5.77
C ILE A 216 -18.42 4.95 -6.87
N SER A 217 -18.48 3.61 -6.90
CA SER A 217 -17.74 2.83 -7.89
C SER A 217 -18.15 3.15 -9.33
N ASP A 218 -19.46 3.18 -9.60
CA ASP A 218 -19.99 3.45 -10.95
C ASP A 218 -19.62 4.85 -11.43
N SER A 219 -19.66 5.83 -10.53
CA SER A 219 -19.30 7.22 -10.82
C SER A 219 -17.82 7.34 -11.21
N MET A 220 -16.93 6.68 -10.46
CA MET A 220 -15.49 6.68 -10.75
C MET A 220 -15.13 5.91 -12.03
N LEU A 221 -15.83 4.82 -12.32
CA LEU A 221 -15.67 4.08 -13.58
C LEU A 221 -16.21 4.89 -14.77
N GLY A 222 -17.32 5.60 -14.59
CA GLY A 222 -17.86 6.53 -15.59
C GLY A 222 -16.91 7.71 -15.87
N ALA A 223 -16.27 8.25 -14.83
CA ALA A 223 -15.25 9.29 -14.98
C ALA A 223 -14.03 8.80 -15.76
N LYS A 224 -13.54 7.58 -15.47
CA LYS A 224 -12.49 6.91 -16.24
C LYS A 224 -12.87 6.79 -17.73
N GLN A 225 -14.10 6.36 -18.01
CA GLN A 225 -14.59 6.20 -19.38
C GLN A 225 -14.62 7.55 -20.13
N LYS A 226 -15.12 8.61 -19.50
CA LYS A 226 -15.09 9.97 -20.06
C LYS A 226 -13.66 10.43 -20.37
N PHE A 227 -12.71 10.14 -19.48
CA PHE A 227 -11.30 10.45 -19.72
C PHE A 227 -10.80 9.77 -20.99
N ILE A 228 -11.04 8.46 -21.15
CA ILE A 228 -10.60 7.71 -22.34
C ILE A 228 -11.23 8.27 -23.62
N GLU A 229 -12.52 8.62 -23.58
CA GLU A 229 -13.23 9.23 -24.71
C GLU A 229 -12.62 10.59 -25.10
N MET A 230 -12.35 11.44 -24.12
CA MET A 230 -11.67 12.71 -24.35
C MET A 230 -10.26 12.49 -24.91
N TYR A 231 -9.47 11.61 -24.28
CA TYR A 231 -8.11 11.31 -24.70
C TYR A 231 -8.04 10.83 -26.16
N SER A 232 -9.02 10.04 -26.60
CA SER A 232 -9.09 9.53 -27.98
C SER A 232 -9.49 10.58 -29.03
N GLN A 233 -10.17 11.66 -28.61
CA GLN A 233 -10.69 12.70 -29.51
C GLN A 233 -9.69 13.84 -29.76
N TYR A 234 -8.76 14.06 -28.84
CA TYR A 234 -7.78 15.14 -28.95
C TYR A 234 -6.45 14.64 -29.51
N ASP A 235 -5.91 15.37 -30.49
CA ASP A 235 -4.51 15.23 -30.85
C ASP A 235 -3.70 15.62 -29.61
N THR A 236 -2.93 14.66 -29.07
CA THR A 236 -2.25 14.68 -27.75
C THR A 236 -1.27 15.85 -27.56
N LYS A 237 -1.09 16.67 -28.59
CA LYS A 237 -0.31 17.91 -28.59
C LYS A 237 -1.09 19.17 -28.20
N SER A 238 -2.42 19.13 -28.16
CA SER A 238 -3.26 20.34 -28.03
C SER A 238 -3.84 20.59 -26.64
N LEU A 239 -4.03 19.56 -25.81
CA LEU A 239 -4.60 19.68 -24.47
C LEU A 239 -3.75 18.91 -23.45
N SER A 240 -3.40 19.54 -22.33
CA SER A 240 -2.68 18.86 -21.26
C SER A 240 -3.58 17.87 -20.52
N LEU A 241 -3.02 16.76 -20.02
CA LEU A 241 -3.73 15.75 -19.22
C LEU A 241 -4.51 16.40 -18.07
N LYS A 242 -3.88 17.35 -17.38
CA LYS A 242 -4.49 18.13 -16.30
C LYS A 242 -5.77 18.85 -16.75
N SER A 243 -5.72 19.51 -17.91
CA SER A 243 -6.89 20.21 -18.48
C SER A 243 -8.02 19.25 -18.85
N MET A 244 -7.72 18.02 -19.28
CA MET A 244 -8.75 17.01 -19.53
C MET A 244 -9.45 16.61 -18.22
N LEU A 245 -8.67 16.36 -17.17
CA LEU A 245 -9.18 15.93 -15.86
C LEU A 245 -10.00 17.02 -15.17
N GLU A 246 -9.62 18.29 -15.29
CA GLU A 246 -10.38 19.43 -14.73
C GLU A 246 -11.82 19.51 -15.27
N ASN A 247 -12.08 18.97 -16.47
CA ASN A 247 -13.41 18.93 -17.08
C ASN A 247 -14.24 17.71 -16.67
N ILE A 248 -13.66 16.75 -15.93
CA ILE A 248 -14.32 15.51 -15.52
C ILE A 248 -14.73 15.64 -14.06
N LYS A 249 -16.01 15.87 -13.84
CA LYS A 249 -16.61 15.76 -12.51
C LYS A 249 -16.93 14.30 -12.19
N ILE A 250 -16.43 13.79 -11.07
CA ILE A 250 -16.61 12.38 -10.69
C ILE A 250 -17.98 12.19 -10.04
N PHE A 251 -18.27 12.92 -8.97
CA PHE A 251 -19.54 12.79 -8.25
C PHE A 251 -20.49 13.93 -8.63
N SER A 252 -21.71 13.57 -9.03
CA SER A 252 -22.79 14.56 -9.20
C SER A 252 -23.22 15.06 -7.82
N LYS A 253 -23.40 16.38 -7.69
CA LYS A 253 -24.01 16.98 -6.49
C LYS A 253 -25.52 16.99 -6.67
#